data_AF-A0A1C7PBQ0-F1
#
_entry.id   AF-A0A1C7PBQ0-F1
#
_cell.length_a   1.000
_cell.length_b   1.000
_cell.length_c   1.000
_cell.angle_alpha   90.00
_cell.angle_beta   90.00
_cell.angle_gamma   90.00
#
_symmetry.space_group_name_H-M   'P 1'
#
loop_
_entity.id
_entity.type
_entity.pdbx_description
1 polymer ?
#
loop_
_entity_poly.entity_id
_entity_poly.type
_entity_poly.pdbx_seq_one_letter_code
_entity_poly.pdbx_strand_id
1 'polypeptide(L)'
;MTAGKICYALLCLGLLSSCGFPPPAGYENTPTIRKERTELKDTLLRLLPPAEASLPAAQAEAQWLSDQAYKASADIARLNDTTLPGWLNNILVNGNMQDRGLCWHYQHDMYRELRRRPLQYFRIGCCVRDQAEGSEHNCVYISPAYSAWPHAVILDPWIWCGRLQIMPPGDYSTKRWQDAPHSVESLREIYPVGHKLPFEHWQLVKGRNNKYYGFYTREARESKQLDHMIENIRKSPR
;
A
#
# COMPACT_ATOMS: atom_id res chain seq x y z
N MET A 1 -53.36 9.00 10.43
CA MET A 1 -52.23 9.62 9.70
C MET A 1 -50.95 9.41 10.51
N THR A 2 -50.32 8.25 10.35
CA THR A 2 -48.95 8.05 9.82
C THR A 2 -47.79 8.41 10.76
N ALA A 3 -47.62 7.62 11.83
CA ALA A 3 -46.42 7.57 12.67
C ALA A 3 -45.34 6.63 12.09
N GLY A 4 -44.97 6.81 10.82
CA GLY A 4 -44.17 5.83 10.07
C GLY A 4 -43.11 6.41 9.14
N LYS A 5 -42.60 7.62 9.40
CA LYS A 5 -41.67 8.29 8.45
C LYS A 5 -40.36 8.83 9.05
N ILE A 6 -40.13 8.71 10.36
CA ILE A 6 -38.93 9.30 10.99
C ILE A 6 -37.76 8.31 11.10
N CYS A 7 -37.97 6.99 11.04
CA CYS A 7 -36.87 6.02 11.19
C CYS A 7 -36.06 5.70 9.91
N TYR A 8 -36.48 6.14 8.72
CA TYR A 8 -35.78 5.79 7.48
C TYR A 8 -34.67 6.78 7.06
N ALA A 9 -34.63 7.99 7.62
CA ALA A 9 -33.63 8.99 7.23
C ALA A 9 -32.26 8.81 7.92
N LEU A 10 -32.22 8.13 9.08
CA LEU A 10 -30.97 7.86 9.81
C LEU A 10 -30.27 6.56 9.37
N LEU A 11 -30.96 5.65 8.69
CA LEU A 11 -30.37 4.40 8.20
C LEU A 11 -29.58 4.57 6.89
N CYS A 12 -29.83 5.65 6.14
CA CYS A 12 -29.20 5.88 4.83
C CYS A 12 -27.86 6.65 4.91
N LEU A 13 -27.55 7.30 6.04
CA LEU A 13 -26.25 7.97 6.25
C LEU A 13 -25.12 7.03 6.64
N GLY A 14 -25.43 5.82 7.13
CA GLY A 14 -24.44 4.81 7.52
C GLY A 14 -23.87 3.97 6.36
N LEU A 15 -24.43 4.09 5.15
CA LEU A 15 -24.08 3.23 4.01
C LEU A 15 -23.17 3.91 2.97
N LEU A 16 -22.93 5.21 3.08
CA LEU A 16 -22.09 5.97 2.13
C LEU A 16 -20.71 6.34 2.68
N SER A 17 -20.38 5.98 3.92
CA SER A 17 -19.10 6.33 4.58
C SER A 17 -18.06 5.20 4.56
N SER A 18 -18.40 3.99 4.07
CA SER A 18 -17.51 2.81 4.21
C SER A 18 -16.14 3.00 3.56
N CYS A 19 -16.05 3.62 2.37
CA CYS A 19 -14.78 3.83 1.67
C CYS A 19 -13.84 4.86 2.33
N GLY A 20 -14.34 5.63 3.31
CA GLY A 20 -13.57 6.60 4.07
C GLY A 20 -12.95 6.07 5.35
N PHE A 21 -13.14 4.79 5.68
CA PHE A 21 -12.55 4.16 6.87
C PHE A 21 -11.85 2.86 6.53
N PRO A 22 -10.92 2.38 7.37
CA PRO A 22 -10.26 1.11 7.15
C PRO A 22 -11.27 -0.04 7.09
N PRO A 23 -11.07 -1.05 6.23
CA PRO A 23 -11.94 -2.21 6.23
C PRO A 23 -11.99 -2.89 7.61
N PRO A 24 -13.17 -3.34 8.05
CA PRO A 24 -13.31 -4.00 9.35
C PRO A 24 -12.60 -5.36 9.37
N ALA A 25 -12.38 -5.91 10.56
CA ALA A 25 -11.84 -7.26 10.70
C ALA A 25 -12.72 -8.31 10.01
N GLY A 26 -12.09 -9.19 9.22
CA GLY A 26 -12.79 -10.20 8.44
C GLY A 26 -13.24 -9.72 7.06
N TYR A 27 -13.02 -8.45 6.69
CA TYR A 27 -13.20 -7.95 5.33
C TYR A 27 -12.49 -8.82 4.29
N GLU A 28 -11.28 -9.26 4.62
CA GLU A 28 -10.43 -10.07 3.76
C GLU A 28 -10.99 -11.48 3.50
N ASN A 29 -11.99 -11.90 4.28
CA ASN A 29 -12.66 -13.19 4.16
C ASN A 29 -14.01 -13.11 3.43
N THR A 30 -14.44 -11.92 3.02
CA THR A 30 -15.72 -11.73 2.32
C THR A 30 -15.71 -12.38 0.92
N PRO A 31 -16.86 -12.78 0.38
CA PRO A 31 -16.93 -13.37 -0.97
C PRO A 31 -16.34 -12.49 -2.07
N THR A 32 -16.54 -11.18 -1.98
CA THR A 32 -15.98 -10.19 -2.91
C THR A 32 -14.46 -10.25 -2.91
N ILE A 33 -13.82 -10.23 -1.73
CA ILE A 33 -12.35 -10.27 -1.65
C ILE A 33 -11.77 -11.62 -2.06
N ARG A 34 -12.49 -12.72 -1.84
CA ARG A 34 -12.07 -14.03 -2.41
C ARG A 34 -12.03 -14.01 -3.93
N LYS A 35 -13.03 -13.38 -4.56
CA LYS A 35 -13.07 -13.20 -6.01
C LYS A 35 -11.92 -12.29 -6.49
N GLU A 36 -11.76 -11.14 -5.87
CA GLU A 36 -10.71 -10.16 -6.22
C GLU A 36 -9.29 -10.73 -6.04
N ARG A 37 -9.06 -11.58 -5.02
CA ARG A 37 -7.79 -12.33 -4.85
C ARG A 37 -7.53 -13.30 -5.98
N THR A 38 -8.58 -13.94 -6.50
CA THR A 38 -8.48 -14.86 -7.64
C THR A 38 -8.16 -14.06 -8.90
N GLU A 39 -8.85 -12.95 -9.13
CA GLU A 39 -8.59 -12.06 -10.27
C GLU A 39 -7.17 -11.46 -10.25
N LEU A 40 -6.67 -11.06 -9.08
CA LEU A 40 -5.30 -10.60 -8.93
C LEU A 40 -4.29 -11.72 -9.20
N LYS A 41 -4.50 -12.92 -8.65
CA LYS A 41 -3.65 -14.09 -8.95
C LYS A 41 -3.57 -14.35 -10.45
N ASP A 42 -4.71 -14.38 -11.14
CA ASP A 42 -4.76 -14.64 -12.58
C ASP A 42 -4.07 -13.51 -13.37
N THR A 43 -4.17 -12.28 -12.89
CA THR A 43 -3.46 -11.14 -13.48
C THR A 43 -1.95 -11.25 -13.30
N LEU A 44 -1.47 -11.70 -12.13
CA LEU A 44 -0.05 -11.95 -11.90
C LEU A 44 0.47 -13.09 -12.79
N LEU A 45 -0.29 -14.18 -12.92
CA LEU A 45 0.10 -15.31 -13.78
C LEU A 45 0.19 -14.91 -15.26
N ARG A 46 -0.66 -13.98 -15.72
CA ARG A 46 -0.59 -13.43 -17.08
C ARG A 46 0.66 -12.60 -17.36
N LEU A 47 1.42 -12.19 -16.34
CA LEU A 47 2.72 -11.54 -16.54
C LEU A 47 3.82 -12.53 -16.94
N LEU A 48 3.63 -13.82 -16.64
CA LEU A 48 4.61 -14.88 -16.90
C LEU A 48 4.33 -15.55 -18.26
N PRO A 49 5.36 -16.12 -18.93
CA PRO A 49 5.20 -17.02 -20.05
C PRO A 49 4.25 -18.16 -19.69
N PRO A 50 3.42 -18.66 -20.63
CA PRO A 50 2.46 -19.73 -20.35
C PRO A 50 3.08 -20.98 -19.72
N ALA A 51 4.31 -21.34 -20.13
CA ALA A 51 5.03 -22.46 -19.56
C ALA A 51 5.34 -22.27 -18.06
N GLU A 52 5.82 -21.08 -17.67
CA GLU A 52 6.10 -20.76 -16.27
C GLU A 52 4.81 -20.59 -15.45
N ALA A 53 3.80 -19.90 -15.99
CA ALA A 53 2.52 -19.68 -15.33
C ALA A 53 1.80 -20.99 -14.95
N SER A 54 2.03 -22.06 -15.74
CA SER A 54 1.46 -23.38 -15.47
C SER A 54 2.13 -24.12 -14.31
N LEU A 55 3.35 -23.73 -13.91
CA LEU A 55 4.10 -24.42 -12.86
C LEU A 55 3.40 -24.28 -11.50
N PRO A 56 3.25 -25.37 -10.71
CA PRO A 56 2.63 -25.31 -9.39
C PRO A 56 3.29 -24.29 -8.45
N ALA A 57 4.62 -24.12 -8.55
CA ALA A 57 5.37 -23.16 -7.75
C ALA A 57 5.01 -21.71 -8.10
N ALA A 58 4.88 -21.38 -9.39
CA ALA A 58 4.46 -20.04 -9.84
C ALA A 58 3.02 -19.75 -9.42
N GLN A 59 2.12 -20.73 -9.54
CA GLN A 59 0.74 -20.60 -9.06
C GLN A 59 0.66 -20.37 -7.54
N ALA A 60 1.48 -21.07 -6.76
CA ALA A 60 1.55 -20.90 -5.31
C ALA A 60 2.13 -19.53 -4.90
N GLU A 61 3.11 -19.00 -5.64
CA GLU A 61 3.61 -17.64 -5.42
C GLU A 61 2.57 -16.57 -5.77
N ALA A 62 1.90 -16.70 -6.92
CA ALA A 62 0.85 -15.76 -7.33
C ALA A 62 -0.33 -15.76 -6.34
N GLN A 63 -0.73 -16.93 -5.85
CA GLN A 63 -1.75 -17.07 -4.81
C GLN A 63 -1.32 -16.38 -3.50
N TRP A 64 -0.08 -16.63 -3.05
CA TRP A 64 0.42 -16.02 -1.83
C TRP A 64 0.50 -14.50 -1.94
N LEU A 65 0.98 -13.99 -3.08
CA LEU A 65 1.05 -12.55 -3.35
C LEU A 65 -0.34 -11.91 -3.35
N SER A 66 -1.34 -12.53 -3.98
CA SER A 66 -2.69 -11.96 -4.02
C SER A 66 -3.35 -11.98 -2.64
N ASP A 67 -3.26 -13.10 -1.91
CA ASP A 67 -3.81 -13.21 -0.55
C ASP A 67 -3.17 -12.18 0.38
N GLN A 68 -1.83 -12.08 0.32
CA GLN A 68 -1.08 -11.20 1.19
C GLN A 68 -1.28 -9.73 0.84
N ALA A 69 -1.41 -9.37 -0.44
CA ALA A 69 -1.68 -7.98 -0.83
C ALA A 69 -3.00 -7.47 -0.26
N TYR A 70 -4.10 -8.24 -0.39
CA TYR A 70 -5.40 -7.83 0.16
C TYR A 70 -5.39 -7.80 1.69
N LYS A 71 -4.77 -8.79 2.33
CA LYS A 71 -4.63 -8.83 3.80
C LYS A 71 -3.82 -7.63 4.30
N ALA A 72 -2.64 -7.42 3.75
CA ALA A 72 -1.74 -6.33 4.12
C ALA A 72 -2.42 -4.98 3.90
N SER A 73 -3.08 -4.76 2.77
CA SER A 73 -3.78 -3.50 2.48
C SER A 73 -4.76 -3.09 3.59
N ALA A 74 -5.60 -4.03 4.03
CA ALA A 74 -6.55 -3.78 5.12
C ALA A 74 -5.86 -3.62 6.49
N ASP A 75 -4.83 -4.41 6.78
CA ASP A 75 -4.05 -4.33 8.02
C ASP A 75 -3.30 -2.98 8.13
N ILE A 76 -2.70 -2.52 7.03
CA ILE A 76 -2.00 -1.22 6.94
C ILE A 76 -2.96 -0.09 7.27
N ALA A 77 -4.14 -0.06 6.65
CA ALA A 77 -5.08 1.03 6.89
C ALA A 77 -5.64 1.05 8.31
N ARG A 78 -5.90 -0.12 8.89
CA ARG A 78 -6.31 -0.22 10.30
C ARG A 78 -5.23 0.29 11.23
N LEU A 79 -3.96 -0.01 10.95
CA LEU A 79 -2.86 0.47 11.79
C LEU A 79 -2.59 1.98 11.64
N ASN A 80 -2.86 2.55 10.47
CA ASN A 80 -2.74 3.99 10.28
C ASN A 80 -3.97 4.77 10.79
N ASP A 81 -5.01 4.08 11.29
CA ASP A 81 -6.33 4.64 11.60
C ASP A 81 -6.81 5.61 10.51
N THR A 82 -6.62 5.22 9.25
CA THR A 82 -6.77 6.15 8.13
C THR A 82 -8.21 6.55 7.97
N THR A 83 -8.46 7.84 8.14
CA THR A 83 -9.78 8.43 7.95
C THR A 83 -9.73 9.27 6.69
N LEU A 84 -10.72 9.04 5.82
CA LEU A 84 -10.91 9.63 4.50
C LEU A 84 -9.95 9.08 3.41
N PRO A 85 -10.38 9.04 2.13
CA PRO A 85 -9.54 8.62 1.00
C PRO A 85 -8.21 9.37 0.96
N GLY A 86 -7.15 8.74 0.44
CA GLY A 86 -5.76 9.12 0.69
C GLY A 86 -5.42 10.63 0.61
N TRP A 87 -5.95 11.34 -0.39
CA TRP A 87 -5.75 12.78 -0.56
C TRP A 87 -6.31 13.64 0.60
N LEU A 88 -7.41 13.23 1.22
CA LEU A 88 -7.94 13.84 2.44
C LEU A 88 -7.13 13.42 3.67
N ASN A 89 -6.60 12.19 3.70
CA ASN A 89 -5.71 11.77 4.79
C ASN A 89 -4.41 12.58 4.82
N ASN A 90 -3.91 13.02 3.66
CA ASN A 90 -2.79 13.96 3.59
C ASN A 90 -3.08 15.27 4.34
N ILE A 91 -4.33 15.74 4.36
CA ILE A 91 -4.71 16.94 5.12
C ILE A 91 -4.60 16.68 6.64
N LEU A 92 -4.94 15.47 7.09
CA LEU A 92 -4.88 15.11 8.51
C LEU A 92 -3.44 14.93 9.00
N VAL A 93 -2.60 14.25 8.22
CA VAL A 93 -1.18 14.08 8.56
C VAL A 93 -0.45 15.41 8.51
N ASN A 94 -0.67 16.19 7.45
CA ASN A 94 -0.11 17.53 7.37
C ASN A 94 -0.72 18.45 8.45
N GLY A 95 -1.97 18.29 8.84
CA GLY A 95 -2.57 19.06 9.94
C GLY A 95 -2.06 18.70 11.35
N ASN A 96 -1.10 17.77 11.47
CA ASN A 96 -0.65 17.19 12.75
C ASN A 96 -1.78 16.51 13.54
N MET A 97 -2.82 16.04 12.85
CA MET A 97 -3.95 15.30 13.43
C MET A 97 -3.74 13.78 13.35
N GLN A 98 -2.76 13.33 12.53
CA GLN A 98 -2.31 11.94 12.46
C GLN A 98 -0.79 11.88 12.27
N ASP A 99 -0.15 10.91 12.91
CA ASP A 99 1.32 10.74 12.88
C ASP A 99 1.83 10.13 11.56
N ARG A 100 0.97 9.42 10.82
CA ARG A 100 1.32 8.59 9.66
C ARG A 100 0.13 8.43 8.71
N GLY A 101 0.36 7.82 7.56
CA GLY A 101 -0.69 7.53 6.56
C GLY A 101 -0.54 8.28 5.24
N LEU A 102 0.63 8.88 5.01
CA LEU A 102 1.06 9.34 3.67
C LEU A 102 1.25 8.16 2.72
N CYS A 103 1.15 8.39 1.39
CA CYS A 103 1.22 7.32 0.40
C CYS A 103 2.55 6.54 0.46
N TRP A 104 3.66 7.19 0.78
CA TRP A 104 4.96 6.52 0.93
C TRP A 104 5.04 5.59 2.15
N HIS A 105 4.31 5.88 3.24
CA HIS A 105 4.20 4.96 4.37
C HIS A 105 3.53 3.65 3.95
N TYR A 106 2.43 3.76 3.21
CA TYR A 106 1.68 2.64 2.65
C TYR A 106 2.52 1.82 1.66
N GLN A 107 3.30 2.48 0.80
CA GLN A 107 4.25 1.81 -0.09
C GLN A 107 5.25 0.98 0.72
N HIS A 108 5.88 1.57 1.74
CA HIS A 108 6.92 0.89 2.52
C HIS A 108 6.35 -0.28 3.33
N ASP A 109 5.17 -0.13 3.92
CA ASP A 109 4.52 -1.20 4.67
C ASP A 109 4.05 -2.35 3.75
N MET A 110 3.48 -2.03 2.58
CA MET A 110 3.11 -3.05 1.60
C MET A 110 4.35 -3.79 1.10
N TYR A 111 5.45 -3.07 0.82
CA TYR A 111 6.71 -3.67 0.42
C TYR A 111 7.23 -4.65 1.48
N ARG A 112 7.22 -4.24 2.75
CA ARG A 112 7.55 -5.09 3.89
C ARG A 112 6.69 -6.35 3.90
N GLU A 113 5.38 -6.21 3.85
CA GLU A 113 4.46 -7.35 3.97
C GLU A 113 4.61 -8.39 2.84
N LEU A 114 4.89 -7.92 1.62
CA LEU A 114 5.14 -8.80 0.47
C LEU A 114 6.55 -9.43 0.49
N ARG A 115 7.47 -8.92 1.31
CA ARG A 115 8.86 -9.42 1.41
C ARG A 115 9.07 -10.48 2.50
N ARG A 116 8.00 -10.86 3.19
CA ARG A 116 7.99 -11.94 4.21
C ARG A 116 8.29 -13.34 3.67
N ARG A 117 8.36 -13.52 2.35
CA ARG A 117 8.65 -14.80 1.70
C ARG A 117 9.62 -14.59 0.53
N PRO A 118 10.56 -15.52 0.26
CA PRO A 118 11.29 -15.53 -0.99
C PRO A 118 10.35 -15.77 -2.17
N LEU A 119 10.64 -15.08 -3.28
CA LEU A 119 9.92 -15.20 -4.55
C LEU A 119 10.93 -15.58 -5.64
N GLN A 120 10.55 -16.53 -6.48
CA GLN A 120 11.36 -17.01 -7.60
C GLN A 120 10.84 -16.48 -8.94
N TYR A 121 9.52 -16.41 -9.11
CA TYR A 121 8.88 -16.05 -10.38
C TYR A 121 8.52 -14.56 -10.45
N PHE A 122 8.36 -13.93 -9.28
CA PHE A 122 7.98 -12.54 -9.15
C PHE A 122 9.03 -11.74 -8.41
N ARG A 123 9.03 -10.43 -8.65
CA ARG A 123 9.78 -9.46 -7.88
C ARG A 123 8.88 -8.30 -7.46
N ILE A 124 9.21 -7.71 -6.32
CA ILE A 124 8.51 -6.57 -5.75
C ILE A 124 9.38 -5.33 -5.97
N GLY A 125 8.77 -4.28 -6.53
CA GLY A 125 9.39 -2.97 -6.69
C GLY A 125 8.51 -1.86 -6.11
N CYS A 126 9.06 -0.65 -6.09
CA CYS A 126 8.37 0.57 -5.67
C CYS A 126 8.23 1.47 -6.89
N CYS A 127 7.11 2.18 -7.00
CA CYS A 127 6.90 3.17 -8.04
C CYS A 127 6.27 4.44 -7.48
N VAL A 128 6.51 5.55 -8.17
CA VAL A 128 6.01 6.87 -7.80
C VAL A 128 5.37 7.54 -9.02
N ARG A 129 4.21 8.16 -8.83
CA ARG A 129 3.58 9.06 -9.78
C ARG A 129 3.82 10.50 -9.35
N ASP A 130 4.01 11.40 -10.30
CA ASP A 130 4.11 12.84 -10.04
C ASP A 130 5.15 13.17 -8.95
N GLN A 131 6.33 12.55 -9.06
CA GLN A 131 7.41 12.69 -8.08
C GLN A 131 7.76 14.17 -7.84
N ALA A 132 7.91 14.54 -6.57
CA ALA A 132 8.18 15.90 -6.09
C ALA A 132 7.07 16.92 -6.34
N GLU A 133 5.85 16.49 -6.68
CA GLU A 133 4.67 17.34 -6.82
C GLU A 133 3.65 17.14 -5.68
N GLY A 134 2.70 18.06 -5.53
CA GLY A 134 1.64 17.91 -4.52
C GLY A 134 0.71 16.71 -4.77
N SER A 135 0.63 16.23 -6.01
CA SER A 135 -0.10 15.03 -6.40
C SER A 135 0.74 13.75 -6.35
N GLU A 136 1.94 13.81 -5.75
CA GLU A 136 2.84 12.67 -5.61
C GLU A 136 2.12 11.47 -5.01
N HIS A 137 2.30 10.32 -5.65
CA HIS A 137 1.63 9.09 -5.25
C HIS A 137 2.56 7.89 -5.31
N ASN A 138 2.83 7.28 -4.17
CA ASN A 138 3.77 6.18 -4.00
C ASN A 138 3.02 4.86 -3.87
N CYS A 139 3.42 3.84 -4.64
CA CYS A 139 2.81 2.50 -4.65
C CYS A 139 3.86 1.39 -4.78
N VAL A 140 3.45 0.16 -4.51
CA VAL A 140 4.28 -1.04 -4.77
C VAL A 140 3.83 -1.64 -6.09
N TYR A 141 4.74 -2.28 -6.83
CA TYR A 141 4.37 -3.10 -7.98
C TYR A 141 4.93 -4.50 -7.90
N ILE A 142 4.26 -5.43 -8.59
CA ILE A 142 4.73 -6.80 -8.80
C ILE A 142 5.01 -6.98 -10.29
N SER A 143 6.16 -7.54 -10.63
CA SER A 143 6.56 -7.87 -12.00
C SER A 143 7.17 -9.28 -12.06
N PRO A 144 7.31 -9.89 -13.25
CA PRO A 144 8.14 -11.09 -13.40
C PRO A 144 9.56 -10.85 -12.89
N ALA A 145 10.18 -11.87 -12.30
CA ALA A 145 11.51 -11.75 -11.71
C ALA A 145 12.59 -11.26 -12.69
N TYR A 146 12.46 -11.60 -13.97
CA TYR A 146 13.39 -11.25 -15.06
C TYR A 146 12.96 -10.03 -15.88
N SER A 147 11.81 -9.40 -15.60
CA SER A 147 11.31 -8.25 -16.36
C SER A 147 11.63 -6.93 -15.66
N ALA A 148 11.55 -5.81 -16.38
CA ALA A 148 11.73 -4.46 -15.83
C ALA A 148 10.40 -3.71 -15.72
N TRP A 149 10.38 -2.62 -14.95
CA TRP A 149 9.35 -1.60 -15.08
C TRP A 149 9.24 -1.13 -16.56
N PRO A 150 8.05 -0.88 -17.12
CA PRO A 150 6.71 -0.85 -16.51
C PRO A 150 5.91 -2.16 -16.62
N HIS A 151 6.52 -3.29 -17.00
CA HIS A 151 5.79 -4.56 -17.15
C HIS A 151 5.47 -5.18 -15.77
N ALA A 152 4.45 -4.64 -15.14
CA ALA A 152 4.10 -4.90 -13.75
C ALA A 152 2.61 -4.72 -13.50
N VAL A 153 2.15 -5.11 -12.32
CA VAL A 153 0.85 -4.75 -11.73
C VAL A 153 1.14 -3.82 -10.55
N ILE A 154 0.54 -2.64 -10.52
CA ILE A 154 0.68 -1.72 -9.38
C ILE A 154 -0.40 -2.02 -8.34
N LEU A 155 0.02 -2.06 -7.09
CA LEU A 155 -0.77 -2.24 -5.88
C LEU A 155 -0.83 -0.92 -5.13
N ASP A 156 -2.04 -0.39 -5.00
CA ASP A 156 -2.32 0.86 -4.30
C ASP A 156 -3.21 0.58 -3.09
N PRO A 157 -2.62 0.33 -1.91
CA PRO A 157 -3.37 0.14 -0.68
C PRO A 157 -3.86 1.45 -0.06
N TRP A 158 -3.44 2.61 -0.58
CA TRP A 158 -3.60 3.91 0.09
C TRP A 158 -4.85 4.66 -0.37
N ILE A 159 -5.10 4.71 -1.68
CA ILE A 159 -6.11 5.61 -2.26
C ILE A 159 -7.52 5.41 -1.68
N TRP A 160 -7.88 4.17 -1.32
CA TRP A 160 -9.18 3.80 -0.75
C TRP A 160 -9.10 3.21 0.66
N CYS A 161 -8.20 3.76 1.49
CA CYS A 161 -8.10 3.43 2.91
C CYS A 161 -7.93 1.93 3.17
N GLY A 162 -7.05 1.25 2.43
CA GLY A 162 -6.82 -0.20 2.61
C GLY A 162 -7.73 -1.12 1.82
N ARG A 163 -8.70 -0.59 1.06
CA ARG A 163 -9.33 -1.34 -0.04
C ARG A 163 -8.37 -1.31 -1.22
N LEU A 164 -7.74 -2.44 -1.48
CA LEU A 164 -6.63 -2.52 -2.43
C LEU A 164 -7.09 -2.14 -3.84
N GLN A 165 -6.54 -1.06 -4.37
CA GLN A 165 -6.72 -0.72 -5.78
C GLN A 165 -5.61 -1.38 -6.61
N ILE A 166 -6.03 -2.10 -7.64
CA ILE A 166 -5.12 -2.72 -8.61
C ILE A 166 -5.10 -1.87 -9.87
N MET A 167 -3.89 -1.58 -10.37
CA MET A 167 -3.72 -1.08 -11.73
C MET A 167 -3.09 -2.18 -12.58
N PRO A 168 -3.81 -2.70 -13.60
CA PRO A 168 -3.30 -3.77 -14.44
C PRO A 168 -2.11 -3.28 -15.28
N PRO A 169 -1.37 -4.21 -15.92
CA PRO A 169 -0.23 -3.87 -16.76
C PRO A 169 -0.66 -2.95 -17.89
N GLY A 170 0.11 -1.90 -18.15
CA GLY A 170 -0.19 -0.93 -19.20
C GLY A 170 0.91 0.11 -19.34
N ASP A 171 0.68 1.09 -20.23
CA ASP A 171 1.61 2.21 -20.37
C ASP A 171 1.48 3.17 -19.18
N TYR A 172 2.39 3.01 -18.22
CA TYR A 172 2.51 3.82 -17.03
C TYR A 172 3.20 5.17 -17.30
N SER A 173 3.95 5.30 -18.39
CA SER A 173 4.71 6.51 -18.73
C SER A 173 3.80 7.69 -19.08
N THR A 174 2.72 7.44 -19.84
CA THR A 174 1.69 8.43 -20.14
C THR A 174 0.94 8.93 -18.90
N LYS A 175 1.03 8.18 -17.81
CA LYS A 175 0.43 8.50 -16.50
C LYS A 175 1.47 9.01 -15.49
N ARG A 176 2.68 9.35 -15.93
CA ARG A 176 3.78 9.91 -15.11
C ARG A 176 4.23 9.01 -13.95
N TRP A 177 3.96 7.71 -14.04
CA TRP A 177 4.50 6.74 -13.10
C TRP A 177 5.93 6.37 -13.49
N GLN A 178 6.79 6.27 -12.48
CA GLN A 178 8.21 5.99 -12.59
C GLN A 178 8.62 4.89 -11.61
N ASP A 179 9.65 4.13 -11.97
CA ASP A 179 10.28 3.18 -11.05
C ASP A 179 10.97 3.94 -9.91
N ALA A 180 10.98 3.39 -8.70
CA ALA A 180 11.62 3.96 -7.51
C ALA A 180 12.67 2.98 -6.93
N PRO A 181 13.80 2.78 -7.64
CA PRO A 181 14.80 1.77 -7.25
C PRO A 181 15.54 2.10 -5.95
N HIS A 182 15.66 3.38 -5.55
CA HIS A 182 16.34 3.72 -4.28
C HIS A 182 15.45 3.43 -3.07
N SER A 183 14.12 3.58 -3.19
CA SER A 183 13.15 3.09 -2.21
C SER A 183 13.30 1.59 -2.05
N VAL A 184 13.39 0.85 -3.17
CA VAL A 184 13.65 -0.61 -3.13
C VAL A 184 14.95 -0.88 -2.39
N GLU A 185 16.08 -0.34 -2.84
CA GLU A 185 17.40 -0.54 -2.23
C GLU A 185 17.39 -0.35 -0.72
N SER A 186 16.87 0.79 -0.26
CA SER A 186 16.73 1.12 1.16
C SER A 186 15.86 0.11 1.91
N LEU A 187 14.68 -0.22 1.37
CA LEU A 187 13.73 -1.13 2.01
C LEU A 187 14.24 -2.57 2.04
N ARG A 188 15.11 -2.98 1.11
CA ARG A 188 15.73 -4.31 1.10
C ARG A 188 16.68 -4.52 2.28
N GLU A 189 17.40 -3.48 2.68
CA GLU A 189 18.30 -3.53 3.83
C GLU A 189 17.53 -3.63 5.14
N ILE A 190 16.41 -2.90 5.25
CA ILE A 190 15.55 -2.88 6.44
C ILE A 190 14.73 -4.18 6.54
N TYR A 191 14.19 -4.64 5.41
CA TYR A 191 13.32 -5.80 5.31
C TYR A 191 14.00 -6.90 4.49
N PRO A 192 14.93 -7.67 5.10
CA PRO A 192 15.53 -8.81 4.41
C PRO A 192 14.46 -9.85 4.07
N VAL A 193 14.67 -10.61 3.00
CA VAL A 193 13.73 -11.64 2.56
C VAL A 193 13.44 -12.62 3.70
N GLY A 194 12.17 -12.90 3.96
CA GLY A 194 11.78 -13.82 5.03
C GLY A 194 11.78 -13.22 6.43
N HIS A 195 11.92 -11.89 6.56
CA HIS A 195 11.88 -11.24 7.86
C HIS A 195 10.55 -11.52 8.60
N LYS A 196 10.64 -11.51 9.94
CA LYS A 196 9.47 -11.62 10.84
C LYS A 196 9.14 -10.31 11.56
N LEU A 197 9.76 -9.21 11.13
CA LEU A 197 9.56 -7.90 11.74
C LEU A 197 8.05 -7.59 11.84
N PRO A 198 7.59 -7.11 13.00
CA PRO A 198 6.20 -6.80 13.21
C PRO A 198 5.79 -5.58 12.37
N PHE A 199 4.49 -5.36 12.30
CA PHE A 199 3.96 -4.09 11.83
C PHE A 199 4.26 -3.04 12.90
N GLU A 200 5.20 -2.13 12.65
CA GLU A 200 5.48 -0.99 13.53
C GLU A 200 4.92 0.30 12.94
N HIS A 201 4.49 1.22 13.81
CA HIS A 201 3.95 2.53 13.41
C HIS A 201 5.03 3.47 12.84
N TRP A 202 6.30 3.07 12.95
CA TRP A 202 7.47 3.88 12.64
C TRP A 202 8.52 3.03 11.93
N GLN A 203 9.22 3.58 10.94
CA GLN A 203 10.42 2.97 10.34
C GLN A 203 11.59 3.11 11.33
N LEU A 204 11.51 2.37 12.43
CA LEU A 204 12.51 2.38 13.49
C LEU A 204 13.50 1.25 13.20
N VAL A 205 14.65 1.59 12.63
CA VAL A 205 15.75 0.64 12.45
C VAL A 205 16.51 0.54 13.77
N LYS A 206 16.63 -0.68 14.30
CA LYS A 206 17.40 -0.94 15.51
C LYS A 206 18.89 -0.85 15.19
N GLY A 207 19.54 0.21 15.66
CA GLY A 207 20.99 0.39 15.54
C GLY A 207 21.77 -0.58 16.41
N ARG A 208 23.09 -0.70 16.15
CA ARG A 208 24.02 -1.57 16.89
C ARG A 208 24.08 -1.29 18.40
N ASN A 209 23.60 -0.13 18.84
CA ASN A 209 23.54 0.32 20.24
C ASN A 209 22.16 0.08 20.90
N ASN A 210 21.30 -0.77 20.32
CA ASN A 210 19.92 -0.99 20.75
C ASN A 210 19.02 0.28 20.74
N LYS A 211 19.47 1.39 20.13
CA LYS A 211 18.60 2.55 19.89
C LYS A 211 17.89 2.42 18.56
N TYR A 212 16.64 2.87 18.53
CA TYR A 212 15.85 2.91 17.31
C TYR A 212 16.01 4.26 16.62
N TYR A 213 16.27 4.24 15.31
CA TYR A 213 16.44 5.43 14.48
C TYR A 213 15.34 5.49 13.44
N GLY A 214 14.68 6.65 13.31
CA GLY A 214 13.74 6.90 12.22
C GLY A 214 14.48 6.94 10.89
N PHE A 215 14.17 6.02 10.00
CA PHE A 215 14.76 5.96 8.67
C PHE A 215 13.74 6.45 7.63
N TYR A 216 14.11 7.48 6.87
CA TYR A 216 13.38 7.94 5.69
C TYR A 216 14.19 7.58 4.45
N THR A 217 13.57 6.91 3.48
CA THR A 217 14.17 6.65 2.15
C THR A 217 14.51 7.96 1.44
N ARG A 218 15.36 7.90 0.42
CA ARG A 218 15.72 9.10 -0.35
C ARG A 218 14.48 9.77 -0.94
N GLU A 219 13.59 8.98 -1.54
CA GLU A 219 12.32 9.44 -2.11
C GLU A 219 11.43 10.06 -1.05
N ALA A 220 11.35 9.48 0.15
CA ALA A 220 10.63 10.10 1.26
C ALA A 220 11.24 11.46 1.64
N ARG A 221 12.57 11.60 1.64
CA ARG A 221 13.27 12.88 1.93
C ARG A 221 13.07 13.94 0.85
N GLU A 222 12.89 13.52 -0.40
CA GLU A 222 12.63 14.40 -1.54
C GLU A 222 11.11 14.67 -1.73
N SER A 223 10.25 13.99 -0.95
CA SER A 223 8.80 14.10 -1.04
C SER A 223 8.28 15.42 -0.48
N LYS A 224 7.46 16.12 -1.27
CA LYS A 224 6.69 17.29 -0.80
C LYS A 224 5.73 16.95 0.35
N GLN A 225 5.27 15.71 0.42
CA GLN A 225 4.44 15.25 1.53
C GLN A 225 5.22 15.20 2.84
N LEU A 226 6.51 14.83 2.81
CA LEU A 226 7.37 14.88 3.98
C LEU A 226 7.67 16.32 4.39
N ASP A 227 7.99 17.20 3.42
CA ASP A 227 8.23 18.63 3.67
C ASP A 227 7.06 19.25 4.45
N HIS A 228 5.83 19.05 3.97
CA HIS A 228 4.62 19.54 4.63
C HIS A 228 4.45 18.94 6.03
N MET A 229 4.64 17.64 6.20
CA MET A 229 4.56 16.99 7.51
C MET A 229 5.56 17.62 8.50
N ILE A 230 6.82 17.81 8.11
CA ILE A 230 7.87 18.41 8.96
C ILE A 230 7.54 19.87 9.29
N GLU A 231 7.10 20.66 8.30
CA GLU A 231 6.73 22.05 8.50
C GLU A 231 5.60 22.18 9.53
N ASN A 232 4.59 21.31 9.45
CA ASN A 232 3.47 21.35 10.38
C ASN A 232 3.83 20.85 11.78
N ILE A 233 4.69 19.82 11.90
CA ILE A 233 5.27 19.42 13.19
C ILE A 233 6.01 20.59 13.85
N ARG A 234 6.76 21.40 13.07
CA ARG A 234 7.47 22.57 13.59
C ARG A 234 6.53 23.69 14.05
N LYS A 235 5.36 23.83 13.42
CA LYS A 235 4.36 24.86 13.73
C LYS A 235 3.40 24.44 14.85
N SER A 236 3.34 23.16 15.20
CA SER A 236 2.45 22.67 16.26
C SER A 236 3.09 22.90 17.65
N PRO A 237 2.47 23.70 18.53
CA PRO A 237 2.94 23.84 19.91
C PRO A 237 2.71 22.52 20.64
N ARG A 238 3.78 21.88 21.11
CA ARG A 238 3.70 20.70 21.99
C ARG A 238 3.23 21.11 23.39
#